data_AF-A0A257Z0M4-F1
#
_entry.id   AF-A0A257Z0M4-F1
#
_cell.length_a   1.000
_cell.length_b   1.000
_cell.length_c   1.000
_cell.angle_alpha   90.00
_cell.angle_beta   90.00
_cell.angle_gamma   90.00
#
_symmetry.space_group_name_H-M   'P 1'
#
loop_
_entity.id
_entity.type
_entity.pdbx_description
1 polymer ?
#
loop_
_entity_poly.entity_id
_entity_poly.type
_entity_poly.pdbx_seq_one_letter_code
_entity_poly.pdbx_strand_id
1 'polypeptide(L)'
;MTRQLTISSDEVVETAERLARRHGVSTTEVVVRALRRFAADIEPPGAGGAEPLTPEQRDTFDALQRLSSETARRIVPGARSDHDDLYDDSGLPH
;
A
#
# COMPACT_ATOMS: atom_id res chain seq x y z
N MET A 1 -3.23 22.80 17.77
CA MET A 1 -4.50 23.32 17.22
C MET A 1 -5.21 22.16 16.56
N THR A 2 -6.34 21.72 17.10
CA THR A 2 -7.19 20.70 16.45
C THR A 2 -8.04 21.39 15.36
N ARG A 3 -8.13 20.76 14.19
CA ARG A 3 -8.98 21.22 13.08
C ARG A 3 -10.02 20.14 12.79
N GLN A 4 -11.26 20.54 12.58
CA GLN A 4 -12.36 19.63 12.25
C GLN A 4 -12.61 19.65 10.75
N LEU A 5 -12.72 18.46 10.14
CA LEU A 5 -13.16 18.27 8.77
C LEU A 5 -14.66 17.93 8.77
N THR A 6 -15.46 18.72 8.07
CA THR A 6 -16.90 18.47 7.93
C THR A 6 -17.17 17.87 6.55
N ILE A 7 -17.91 16.76 6.52
CA ILE A 7 -18.31 16.07 5.29
C ILE A 7 -19.84 16.09 5.24
N SER A 8 -20.40 16.69 4.20
CA SER A 8 -21.86 16.88 4.03
C SER A 8 -22.43 16.00 2.90
N SER A 9 -21.87 14.81 2.70
CA SER A 9 -22.30 13.86 1.68
C SER A 9 -22.73 12.56 2.34
N ASP A 10 -24.03 12.24 2.19
CA ASP A 10 -24.62 11.02 2.75
C ASP A 10 -23.94 9.75 2.21
N GLU A 11 -23.58 9.74 0.92
CA GLU A 11 -22.87 8.64 0.27
C GLU A 11 -21.50 8.37 0.93
N VAL A 12 -20.74 9.44 1.23
CA VAL A 12 -19.43 9.32 1.88
C VAL A 12 -19.59 8.81 3.30
N VAL A 13 -20.58 9.32 4.03
CA VAL A 13 -20.88 8.89 5.41
C VAL A 13 -21.27 7.41 5.44
N GLU A 14 -22.22 6.99 4.58
CA GLU A 14 -22.68 5.61 4.51
C GLU A 14 -21.53 4.66 4.15
N THR A 15 -20.69 5.04 3.20
CA THR A 15 -19.52 4.26 2.80
C THR A 15 -18.51 4.13 3.94
N ALA A 16 -18.19 5.23 4.64
CA ALA A 16 -17.27 5.21 5.77
C ALA A 16 -17.80 4.32 6.90
N GLU A 17 -19.10 4.40 7.22
CA GLU A 17 -19.72 3.57 8.24
C GLU A 17 -19.75 2.08 7.88
N ARG A 18 -20.08 1.76 6.63
CA ARG A 18 -20.06 0.37 6.14
C ARG A 18 -18.67 -0.25 6.27
N LEU A 19 -17.63 0.50 5.92
CA LEU A 19 -16.23 0.06 6.05
C LEU A 19 -15.83 -0.04 7.52
N ALA A 20 -16.21 0.92 8.35
CA ALA A 20 -15.95 0.91 9.79
C ALA A 20 -16.50 -0.36 10.45
N ARG A 21 -17.78 -0.71 10.16
CA ARG A 21 -18.41 -1.94 10.64
C ARG A 21 -17.70 -3.20 10.14
N ARG A 22 -17.36 -3.27 8.85
CA ARG A 22 -16.67 -4.43 8.27
C ARG A 22 -15.31 -4.68 8.90
N HIS A 23 -14.58 -3.62 9.24
CA HIS A 23 -13.20 -3.71 9.74
C HIS A 23 -13.08 -3.56 11.26
N GLY A 24 -14.19 -3.35 11.99
CA GLY A 24 -14.18 -3.17 13.44
C GLY A 24 -13.41 -1.94 13.92
N VAL A 25 -13.42 -0.86 13.14
CA VAL A 25 -12.69 0.39 13.43
C VAL A 25 -13.64 1.59 13.42
N SER A 26 -13.17 2.77 13.83
CA SER A 26 -13.95 4.00 13.75
C SER A 26 -14.03 4.54 12.32
N THR A 27 -15.07 5.32 12.02
CA THR A 27 -15.20 6.06 10.75
C THR A 27 -14.02 7.00 10.51
N THR A 28 -13.50 7.64 11.57
CA THR A 28 -12.27 8.45 11.49
C THR A 28 -11.07 7.63 11.02
N GLU A 29 -10.88 6.43 11.55
CA GLU A 29 -9.77 5.56 11.15
C GLU A 29 -9.89 5.13 9.68
N VAL A 30 -11.12 4.84 9.20
CA VAL A 30 -11.37 4.57 7.78
C VAL A 30 -10.95 5.75 6.91
N VAL A 31 -11.37 6.97 7.27
CA VAL A 31 -11.05 8.18 6.51
C VAL A 31 -9.55 8.46 6.51
N VAL A 32 -8.87 8.29 7.66
CA VAL A 32 -7.41 8.43 7.75
C VAL A 32 -6.70 7.45 6.83
N ARG A 33 -7.10 6.17 6.82
CA ARG A 33 -6.51 5.16 5.94
C ARG A 33 -6.75 5.47 4.47
N ALA A 34 -7.97 5.88 4.12
CA ALA A 34 -8.33 6.23 2.76
C ALA A 34 -7.52 7.42 2.25
N LEU A 35 -7.39 8.49 3.05
CA LEU A 35 -6.61 9.67 2.69
C LEU A 35 -5.11 9.35 2.56
N ARG A 36 -4.56 8.50 3.45
CA ARG A 36 -3.16 8.04 3.34
C ARG A 36 -2.92 7.24 2.07
N ARG A 37 -3.85 6.32 1.74
CA ARG A 37 -3.78 5.52 0.52
C ARG A 37 -3.86 6.43 -0.72
N PHE A 38 -4.82 7.34 -0.73
CA PHE A 38 -5.02 8.29 -1.82
C PHE A 38 -3.79 9.19 -2.02
N ALA A 39 -3.21 9.70 -0.93
CA ALA A 39 -1.96 10.45 -0.97
C ALA A 39 -0.82 9.62 -1.57
N ALA A 40 -0.63 8.37 -1.11
CA ALA A 40 0.39 7.46 -1.65
C ALA A 40 0.22 7.14 -3.15
N ASP A 41 -1.03 7.12 -3.65
CA ASP A 41 -1.34 6.82 -5.05
C ASP A 41 -1.09 8.03 -5.98
N ILE A 42 -1.20 9.27 -5.48
CA ILE A 42 -1.07 10.50 -6.30
C ILE A 42 0.24 11.26 -6.09
N GLU A 43 0.90 11.06 -4.95
CA GLU A 43 2.12 11.77 -4.60
C GLU A 43 3.34 11.00 -5.09
N PRO A 44 4.31 11.68 -5.74
CA PRO A 44 5.55 11.02 -6.14
C PRO A 44 6.24 10.41 -4.90
N PRO A 45 6.99 9.30 -5.07
CA PRO A 45 7.72 8.68 -3.97
C PRO A 45 8.54 9.71 -3.19
N GLY A 46 8.19 9.95 -1.93
CA GLY A 46 8.82 10.96 -1.07
C GLY A 46 8.06 12.29 -0.89
N ALA A 47 6.90 12.49 -1.53
CA ALA A 47 6.07 13.69 -1.34
C ALA A 47 5.03 13.57 -0.22
N GLY A 48 4.67 12.34 0.21
CA GLY A 48 3.62 12.10 1.23
C GLY A 48 4.02 12.25 2.68
N GLY A 49 4.82 13.28 2.99
CA GLY A 49 5.26 13.57 4.36
C GLY A 49 6.05 12.45 5.02
N ALA A 50 6.43 11.40 4.29
CA ALA A 50 7.46 10.47 4.72
C ALA A 50 8.74 11.26 4.86
N GLU A 51 9.37 11.19 6.04
CA GLU A 51 10.64 11.87 6.24
C GLU A 51 11.63 11.44 5.15
N PRO A 52 12.46 12.38 4.65
CA PRO A 52 13.55 12.02 3.75
C PRO A 52 14.35 10.89 4.37
N LEU A 53 14.67 9.86 3.57
CA LEU A 53 15.55 8.79 4.02
C LEU A 53 16.83 9.39 4.61
N THR A 54 17.26 8.88 5.76
CA THR A 54 18.59 9.20 6.26
C THR A 54 19.64 8.76 5.24
N PRO A 55 20.86 9.33 5.26
CA PRO A 55 21.92 8.90 4.33
C PRO A 55 22.14 7.38 4.35
N GLU A 56 22.14 6.76 5.53
CA GLU A 56 22.31 5.30 5.67
C GLU A 56 21.13 4.49 5.07
N GLN A 57 19.90 4.99 5.24
CA GLN A 57 18.72 4.37 4.63
C GLN A 57 18.72 4.52 3.11
N ARG A 58 19.18 5.66 2.59
CA ARG A 58 19.34 5.89 1.16
C ARG A 58 20.39 4.94 0.59
N ASP A 59 21.54 4.82 1.24
CA ASP A 59 22.61 3.91 0.81
C ASP A 59 22.14 2.45 0.80
N THR A 60 21.37 2.05 1.82
CA THR A 60 20.76 0.71 1.88
C THR A 60 19.76 0.49 0.76
N PHE A 61 18.88 1.47 0.51
CA PHE A 61 17.91 1.42 -0.56
C PHE A 61 18.58 1.31 -1.93
N ASP A 62 19.61 2.13 -2.19
CA ASP A 62 20.33 2.13 -3.45
C ASP A 62 21.12 0.82 -3.65
N ALA A 63 21.65 0.22 -2.57
CA ALA A 63 22.27 -1.10 -2.62
C ALA A 63 21.27 -2.20 -3.00
N LEU A 64 20.08 -2.20 -2.38
CA LEU A 64 19.01 -3.16 -2.69
C LEU A 64 18.51 -2.99 -4.13
N GLN A 65 18.33 -1.76 -4.60
CA GLN A 65 17.86 -1.48 -5.95
C GLN A 65 18.86 -1.96 -7.01
N ARG A 66 20.16 -1.79 -6.75
CA ARG A 66 21.23 -2.29 -7.62
C ARG A 66 21.23 -3.82 -7.67
N LEU A 67 21.14 -4.48 -6.51
CA LEU A 67 21.09 -5.95 -6.43
C LEU A 67 19.86 -6.52 -7.16
N SER A 68 18.70 -5.89 -6.99
CA SER A 68 17.47 -6.28 -7.69
C SER A 68 17.64 -6.16 -9.21
N SER A 69 18.21 -5.03 -9.68
CA SER A 69 18.45 -4.79 -11.10
C SER A 69 19.44 -5.80 -11.72
N GLU A 70 20.48 -6.18 -10.98
CA GLU A 70 21.41 -7.21 -11.41
C GLU A 70 20.76 -8.60 -11.46
N THR A 71 19.90 -8.90 -10.49
CA THR A 71 19.19 -10.18 -10.40
C THR A 71 18.19 -10.31 -11.54
N ALA A 72 17.44 -9.24 -11.83
CA ALA A 72 16.47 -9.19 -12.93
C ALA A 72 17.10 -9.55 -14.29
N ARG A 73 18.34 -9.12 -14.53
CA ARG A 73 19.08 -9.44 -15.77
C ARG A 73 19.48 -10.91 -15.88
N ARG A 74 19.41 -11.67 -14.78
CA ARG A 74 19.79 -13.10 -14.70
C ARG A 74 18.57 -14.02 -14.63
N ILE A 75 17.35 -13.49 -14.60
CA ILE A 75 16.13 -14.29 -14.62
C ILE A 75 16.02 -14.98 -15.98
N VAL A 76 16.07 -16.31 -15.99
CA VAL A 76 15.90 -17.11 -17.21
C VAL A 76 14.42 -17.14 -17.62
N PRO A 77 14.10 -17.17 -18.93
CA PRO A 77 12.72 -17.36 -19.39
C PRO A 77 12.12 -18.62 -18.78
N GLY A 78 10.95 -18.49 -18.14
CA GLY A 78 10.26 -19.60 -17.46
C GLY A 78 10.56 -19.75 -15.98
N ALA A 79 11.50 -18.98 -15.41
CA ALA A 79 11.67 -18.89 -13.95
C ALA A 79 10.51 -18.10 -13.33
N ARG A 80 9.37 -18.75 -13.15
CA ARG A 80 8.24 -18.27 -12.37
C ARG A 80 8.17 -19.06 -11.08
N SER A 81 7.69 -18.43 -10.02
CA SER A 81 7.24 -19.12 -8.82
C SER A 81 5.87 -19.72 -9.14
N ASP A 82 5.90 -20.82 -9.89
CA ASP A 82 4.70 -21.61 -10.18
C ASP A 82 4.37 -22.43 -8.93
N HIS A 83 3.17 -22.20 -8.41
CA HIS A 83 2.63 -22.84 -7.21
C HIS A 83 1.24 -23.42 -7.50
N ASP A 84 0.95 -23.72 -8.77
CA ASP A 84 -0.31 -24.31 -9.19
C ASP A 84 -0.54 -25.70 -8.56
N ASP A 85 0.48 -26.30 -7.94
CA ASP A 85 0.40 -27.50 -7.12
C ASP A 85 -0.14 -27.25 -5.70
N LEU A 86 -0.10 -26.00 -5.23
CA LEU A 86 -0.53 -25.61 -3.89
C LEU A 86 -1.90 -24.93 -3.88
N TYR A 87 -2.34 -24.38 -5.01
CA TYR A 87 -3.58 -23.60 -5.11
C TYR A 87 -4.45 -24.08 -6.27
N ASP A 88 -5.77 -24.13 -6.07
CA ASP A 88 -6.74 -24.41 -7.12
C ASP A 88 -6.90 -23.26 -8.14
N ASP A 89 -7.71 -23.48 -9.17
CA ASP A 89 -7.99 -22.48 -10.22
C ASP A 89 -8.62 -21.17 -9.69
N SER A 90 -9.11 -21.18 -8.44
CA SER A 90 -9.65 -20.00 -7.75
C SER A 90 -8.61 -19.33 -6.82
N GLY A 91 -7.39 -19.88 -6.75
CA GLY A 91 -6.30 -19.41 -5.90
C GLY A 91 -6.42 -19.83 -4.43
N LEU A 92 -7.19 -20.88 -4.12
CA LEU A 92 -7.37 -21.39 -2.76
C LEU A 92 -6.47 -22.62 -2.52
N PRO A 93 -5.90 -22.78 -1.31
CA PRO A 93 -5.16 -23.98 -0.98
C PRO A 93 -6.02 -25.25 -1.18
N HIS A 94 -5.43 -26.29 -1.76
CA HIS A 94 -6.06 -27.62 -1.87
C HIS A 94 -6.37 -28.25 -0.50
#